data_AF-A0A7U9SLD5-F1
#
_entry.id   AF-A0A7U9SLD5-F1
#
_cell.length_a   1.000
_cell.length_b   1.000
_cell.length_c   1.000
_cell.angle_alpha   90.00
_cell.angle_beta   90.00
_cell.angle_gamma   90.00
#
_symmetry.space_group_name_H-M   'P 1'
#
loop_
_entity.id
_entity.type
_entity.pdbx_description
1 polymer ?
#
loop_
_entity_poly.entity_id
_entity_poly.type
_entity_poly.pdbx_seq_one_letter_code
_entity_poly.pdbx_strand_id
1 'polypeptide(L)'
;MELREALGEELYSQVEAKLTEINKDSGRKDNPVRYVDLSEGAYVGKDNYARLQTESAGYKKQLDDANGAIKSYKDMDIDGIKQSVKDWERKYTEDTKKLQDQLSRQERNFAAERYLDGQKIKSPLSRKTILNEFLAQNMEFKDGKFSGADDYMKKVREQYPDEFEKEEQQEETKKIFTRATSHTYRPATKSEEEAYIKKKYGNNKYSKQ
;
A
#
# COMPACT_ATOMS: atom_id res chain seq x y z
N MET A 1 10.68 -64.34 47.11
CA MET A 1 11.24 -65.60 47.67
C MET A 1 12.67 -65.65 47.19
N GLU A 2 13.62 -65.63 48.11
CA GLU A 2 15.03 -65.56 47.73
C GLU A 2 15.48 -66.90 47.13
N LEU A 3 16.36 -66.84 46.11
CA LEU A 3 16.87 -68.05 45.45
C LEU A 3 17.55 -69.00 46.44
N ARG A 4 18.23 -68.43 47.45
CA ARG A 4 18.87 -69.18 48.53
C ARG A 4 17.85 -69.91 49.42
N GLU A 5 16.71 -69.29 49.72
CA GLU A 5 15.65 -69.92 50.50
C GLU A 5 14.95 -71.04 49.72
N ALA A 6 14.77 -70.86 48.42
CA ALA A 6 14.13 -71.86 47.56
C ALA A 6 14.99 -73.11 47.34
N LEU A 7 16.32 -72.96 47.25
CA LEU A 7 17.25 -74.07 46.99
C LEU A 7 17.81 -74.71 48.27
N GLY A 8 17.82 -74.00 49.40
CA GLY A 8 18.56 -74.43 50.59
C GLY A 8 20.08 -74.24 50.45
N GLU A 9 20.82 -74.25 51.57
CA GLU A 9 22.24 -73.87 51.59
C GLU A 9 23.13 -74.78 50.73
N GLU A 10 22.91 -76.09 50.77
CA GLU A 10 23.74 -77.07 50.07
C GLU A 10 23.66 -76.92 48.54
N LEU A 11 22.45 -76.83 47.98
CA LEU A 11 22.24 -76.67 46.54
C LEU A 11 22.61 -75.26 46.07
N TYR A 12 22.34 -74.23 46.87
CA TYR A 12 22.73 -72.86 46.55
C TYR A 12 24.25 -72.73 46.42
N SER A 13 25.03 -73.29 47.37
CA SER A 13 26.49 -73.27 47.30
C SER A 13 27.03 -73.99 46.06
N GLN A 14 26.40 -75.09 45.62
CA GLN A 14 26.79 -75.77 44.38
C GLN A 14 26.52 -74.90 43.14
N VAL A 15 25.38 -74.20 43.09
CA VAL A 15 25.03 -73.27 42.00
C VAL A 15 26.00 -72.08 41.95
N GLU A 16 26.33 -71.48 43.09
CA GLU A 16 27.28 -70.37 43.19
C GLU A 16 28.69 -70.77 42.73
N ALA A 17 29.15 -71.96 43.14
CA ALA A 17 30.44 -72.51 42.70
C ALA A 17 30.49 -72.69 41.18
N LYS A 18 29.40 -73.19 40.57
CA LYS A 18 29.31 -73.38 39.11
C LYS A 18 29.22 -72.05 38.35
N LEU A 19 28.49 -71.06 38.86
CA LEU A 19 28.47 -69.71 38.28
C LEU A 19 29.86 -69.07 38.32
N THR A 20 30.59 -69.25 39.42
CA THR A 20 31.96 -68.76 39.58
C THR A 20 32.93 -69.43 38.59
N GLU A 21 32.81 -70.74 38.38
CA GLU A 21 33.58 -71.49 37.39
C GLU A 21 33.32 -70.97 35.97
N ILE A 22 32.05 -70.81 35.61
CA ILE A 22 31.61 -70.30 34.31
C ILE A 22 32.11 -68.86 34.06
N ASN A 23 32.08 -68.00 35.08
CA ASN A 23 32.47 -66.60 34.96
C ASN A 23 33.99 -66.37 34.96
N LYS A 24 34.81 -67.39 35.28
CA LYS A 24 36.28 -67.33 35.17
C LYS A 24 36.77 -67.44 33.72
N ASP A 25 35.94 -67.95 32.82
CA ASP A 25 36.25 -68.03 31.39
C ASP A 25 36.52 -66.63 30.82
N SER A 26 37.58 -66.48 30.02
CA SER A 26 37.99 -65.20 29.44
C SER A 26 36.90 -64.60 28.55
N GLY A 27 36.10 -65.43 27.90
CA GLY A 27 34.96 -65.01 27.07
C GLY A 27 33.75 -64.45 27.85
N ARG A 28 33.72 -64.57 29.19
CA ARG A 28 32.62 -64.08 30.04
C ARG A 28 33.02 -62.97 31.02
N LYS A 29 34.26 -62.47 30.96
CA LYS A 29 34.72 -61.39 31.85
C LYS A 29 33.88 -60.11 31.72
N ASP A 30 33.51 -59.75 30.48
CA ASP A 30 32.74 -58.53 30.20
C ASP A 30 31.22 -58.74 30.30
N ASN A 31 30.76 -59.99 30.44
CA ASN A 31 29.34 -60.32 30.59
C ASN A 31 29.14 -61.56 31.49
N PRO A 32 29.41 -61.44 32.80
CA PRO A 32 29.27 -62.55 33.73
C PRO A 32 27.80 -62.92 33.93
N VAL A 33 27.52 -64.22 34.09
CA VAL A 33 26.19 -64.72 34.45
C VAL A 33 25.90 -64.35 35.89
N ARG A 34 24.75 -63.71 36.10
CA ARG A 34 24.23 -63.32 37.42
C ARG A 34 22.76 -63.70 37.49
N TYR A 35 22.30 -63.98 38.70
CA TYR A 35 20.87 -64.01 38.97
C TYR A 35 20.42 -62.62 39.40
N VAL A 36 19.21 -62.22 39.03
CA VAL A 36 18.57 -60.98 39.46
C VAL A 36 17.11 -61.31 39.70
N ASP A 37 16.55 -60.86 40.82
CA ASP A 37 15.10 -60.94 41.03
C ASP A 37 14.40 -59.89 40.17
N LEU A 38 13.45 -60.33 39.35
CA LEU A 38 12.66 -59.47 38.47
C LEU A 38 11.26 -59.18 39.04
N SER A 39 10.95 -59.70 40.24
CA SER A 39 9.66 -59.50 40.92
C SER A 39 9.34 -58.02 41.17
N GLU A 40 10.37 -57.20 41.36
CA GLU A 40 10.27 -55.75 41.52
C GLU A 40 9.99 -55.00 40.21
N GLY A 41 9.93 -55.70 39.07
CA GLY A 41 9.58 -55.10 37.77
C GLY A 41 10.69 -54.27 37.13
N ALA A 42 11.93 -54.36 37.61
CA ALA A 42 13.07 -53.58 37.14
C ALA A 42 13.62 -54.00 35.75
N TYR A 43 12.94 -54.90 35.02
CA TYR A 43 13.34 -55.34 33.70
C TYR A 43 12.45 -54.77 32.60
N VAL A 44 13.08 -54.07 31.65
CA VAL A 44 12.44 -53.66 30.39
C VAL A 44 13.21 -54.31 29.26
N GLY A 45 12.50 -55.03 28.38
CA GLY A 45 13.11 -55.64 27.20
C GLY A 45 13.76 -54.58 26.31
N LYS A 46 14.88 -54.94 25.68
CA LYS A 46 15.71 -54.02 24.87
C LYS A 46 14.89 -53.24 23.84
N ASP A 47 13.97 -53.91 23.13
CA ASP A 47 13.13 -53.28 22.11
C ASP A 47 12.14 -52.27 22.71
N ASN A 48 11.59 -52.58 23.89
CA ASN A 48 10.70 -51.67 24.62
C ASN A 48 11.46 -50.46 25.16
N TYR A 49 12.66 -50.66 25.70
CA TYR A 49 13.52 -49.56 26.14
C TYR A 49 13.91 -48.66 24.98
N ALA A 50 14.35 -49.24 23.85
CA ALA A 50 14.71 -48.48 22.65
C ALA A 50 13.52 -47.68 22.10
N ARG A 51 12.33 -48.30 22.01
CA ARG A 51 11.10 -47.62 21.61
C ARG A 51 10.78 -46.46 22.54
N LEU A 52 10.78 -46.68 23.86
CA LEU A 52 10.44 -45.65 24.84
C LEU A 52 11.46 -44.49 24.81
N GLN A 53 12.73 -44.80 24.59
CA GLN A 53 13.78 -43.81 24.42
C GLN A 53 13.57 -42.97 23.14
N THR A 54 13.21 -43.60 22.01
CA THR A 54 12.88 -42.89 20.77
C THR A 54 11.63 -42.02 20.93
N GLU A 55 10.57 -42.54 21.54
CA GLU A 55 9.35 -41.79 21.81
C GLU A 55 9.62 -40.61 22.74
N SER A 56 10.37 -40.80 23.82
CA SER A 56 10.76 -39.73 24.74
C SER A 56 11.58 -38.64 24.05
N ALA A 57 12.55 -39.02 23.20
CA ALA A 57 13.32 -38.07 22.42
C ALA A 57 12.43 -37.30 21.42
N GLY A 58 11.46 -37.98 20.80
CA GLY A 58 10.46 -37.37 19.93
C GLY A 58 9.59 -36.36 20.66
N TYR A 59 9.04 -36.72 21.82
CA TYR A 59 8.23 -35.82 22.64
C TYR A 59 9.03 -34.62 23.14
N LYS A 60 10.28 -34.83 23.56
CA LYS A 60 11.17 -33.73 23.97
C LYS A 60 11.37 -32.73 22.83
N LYS A 61 11.64 -33.22 21.61
CA LYS A 61 11.79 -32.37 20.43
C LYS A 61 10.50 -31.61 20.12
N GLN A 62 9.34 -32.27 20.15
CA GLN A 62 8.05 -31.60 19.93
C GLN A 62 7.78 -30.50 20.97
N LEU A 63 8.14 -30.73 22.24
CA LEU A 63 8.03 -29.72 23.29
C LEU A 63 8.97 -28.54 23.04
N ASP A 64 10.21 -28.79 22.65
CA ASP A 64 11.19 -27.73 22.34
C ASP A 64 10.73 -26.90 21.13
N ASP A 65 10.26 -27.55 20.06
CA ASP A 65 9.72 -26.90 18.86
C ASP A 65 8.47 -26.06 19.19
N ALA A 66 7.54 -26.60 19.97
CA ALA A 66 6.33 -25.90 20.40
C ALA A 66 6.65 -24.69 21.28
N ASN A 67 7.60 -24.83 22.22
CA ASN A 67 8.05 -23.73 23.06
C ASN A 67 8.74 -22.64 22.24
N GLY A 68 9.52 -23.01 21.23
CA GLY A 68 10.12 -22.08 20.27
C GLY A 68 9.06 -21.28 19.51
N ALA A 69 8.01 -21.94 19.01
CA ALA A 69 6.90 -21.28 18.32
C ALA A 69 6.08 -20.38 19.27
N ILE A 70 5.78 -20.81 20.50
CA ILE A 70 5.09 -19.97 21.48
C ILE A 70 5.89 -18.69 21.77
N LYS A 71 7.21 -18.82 21.90
CA LYS A 71 8.09 -17.69 22.11
C LYS A 71 8.11 -16.75 20.90
N SER A 72 8.15 -17.27 19.67
CA SER A 72 8.12 -16.44 18.47
C SER A 72 6.83 -15.62 18.37
N TYR A 73 5.67 -16.18 18.76
CA TYR A 73 4.42 -15.42 18.83
C TYR A 73 4.39 -14.40 19.96
N LYS A 74 5.04 -14.68 21.10
CA LYS A 74 5.12 -13.74 22.23
C LYS A 74 6.09 -12.59 21.95
N ASP A 75 7.16 -12.85 21.21
CA ASP A 75 8.16 -11.85 20.81
C ASP A 75 7.69 -11.02 19.61
N MET A 76 6.57 -11.38 18.95
CA MET A 76 5.92 -10.49 17.99
C MET A 76 5.45 -9.23 18.71
N ASP A 77 5.93 -8.07 18.25
CA ASP A 77 5.52 -6.76 18.76
C ASP A 77 4.12 -6.39 18.27
N ILE A 78 3.12 -7.07 18.84
CA ILE A 78 1.70 -6.85 18.53
C ILE A 78 1.30 -5.41 18.83
N ASP A 79 1.90 -4.80 19.85
CA ASP A 79 1.59 -3.42 20.25
C ASP A 79 2.20 -2.41 19.24
N GLY A 80 3.42 -2.64 18.77
CA GLY A 80 4.03 -1.87 17.69
C GLY A 80 3.27 -2.00 16.36
N ILE A 81 2.75 -3.18 16.03
CA ILE A 81 1.88 -3.39 14.86
C ILE A 81 0.57 -2.59 15.03
N LYS A 82 -0.10 -2.69 16.19
CA LYS A 82 -1.33 -1.92 16.47
C LYS A 82 -1.10 -0.41 16.40
N GLN A 83 0.04 0.06 16.92
CA GLN A 83 0.41 1.46 16.86
C GLN A 83 0.63 1.91 15.42
N SER A 84 1.35 1.10 14.63
CA SER A 84 1.57 1.36 13.21
C SER A 84 0.25 1.46 12.44
N VAL A 85 -0.71 0.56 12.70
CA VAL A 85 -2.05 0.62 12.07
C VAL A 85 -2.76 1.93 12.40
N LYS A 86 -2.78 2.35 13.67
CA LYS A 86 -3.39 3.62 14.08
C LYS A 86 -2.71 4.83 13.43
N ASP A 87 -1.37 4.80 13.34
CA ASP A 87 -0.61 5.88 12.71
C ASP A 87 -0.88 5.96 11.21
N TRP A 88 -0.99 4.82 10.53
CA TRP A 88 -1.39 4.75 9.13
C TRP A 88 -2.82 5.23 8.89
N GLU A 89 -3.77 4.84 9.74
CA GLU A 89 -5.16 5.28 9.67
C GLU A 89 -5.27 6.81 9.87
N ARG A 90 -4.60 7.35 10.88
CA ARG A 90 -4.53 8.80 11.11
C ARG A 90 -3.91 9.53 9.92
N LYS A 91 -2.77 9.05 9.41
CA LYS A 91 -2.11 9.66 8.25
C LYS A 91 -3.02 9.64 7.03
N TYR A 92 -3.68 8.52 6.76
CA TYR A 92 -4.58 8.38 5.63
C TYR A 92 -5.77 9.34 5.70
N THR A 93 -6.40 9.45 6.88
CA THR A 93 -7.53 10.38 7.08
C THR A 93 -7.11 11.84 6.95
N GLU A 94 -5.95 12.21 7.50
CA GLU A 94 -5.39 13.56 7.39
C GLU A 94 -5.01 13.92 5.95
N ASP A 95 -4.30 13.02 5.25
CA ASP A 95 -3.91 13.21 3.85
C ASP A 95 -5.14 13.30 2.94
N THR A 96 -6.16 12.47 3.17
CA THR A 96 -7.42 12.52 2.40
C THR A 96 -8.15 13.84 2.61
N LYS A 97 -8.25 14.32 3.86
CA LYS A 97 -8.86 15.62 4.16
C LYS A 97 -8.08 16.76 3.52
N LYS A 98 -6.75 16.74 3.65
CA LYS A 98 -5.88 17.75 3.04
C LYS A 98 -6.01 17.77 1.52
N LEU A 99 -6.06 16.62 0.87
CA LEU A 99 -6.24 16.52 -0.57
C LEU A 99 -7.63 17.03 -1.00
N GLN A 100 -8.68 16.68 -0.26
CA GLN A 100 -10.03 17.17 -0.51
C GLN A 100 -10.11 18.70 -0.36
N ASP A 101 -9.46 19.25 0.67
CA ASP A 101 -9.37 20.69 0.89
C ASP A 101 -8.59 21.38 -0.24
N GLN A 102 -7.50 20.77 -0.72
CA GLN A 102 -6.71 21.27 -1.85
C GLN A 102 -7.52 21.27 -3.16
N LEU A 103 -8.22 20.18 -3.46
CA LEU A 103 -9.09 20.08 -4.64
C LEU A 103 -10.20 21.12 -4.58
N SER A 104 -10.86 21.27 -3.44
CA SER A 104 -11.93 22.25 -3.25
C SER A 104 -11.42 23.69 -3.42
N ARG A 105 -10.21 23.99 -2.91
CA ARG A 105 -9.55 25.29 -3.13
C ARG A 105 -9.19 25.52 -4.60
N GLN A 106 -8.66 24.50 -5.27
CA GLN A 106 -8.28 24.60 -6.68
C GLN A 106 -9.51 24.80 -7.57
N GLU A 107 -10.60 24.07 -7.31
CA GLU A 107 -11.86 24.20 -8.04
C GLU A 107 -12.46 25.61 -7.88
N ARG A 108 -12.48 26.13 -6.64
CA ARG A 108 -12.92 27.52 -6.37
C ARG A 108 -12.03 28.53 -7.10
N ASN A 109 -10.71 28.40 -7.01
CA ASN A 109 -9.79 29.33 -7.68
C ASN A 109 -10.00 29.33 -9.19
N PHE A 110 -10.08 28.16 -9.81
CA PHE A 110 -10.29 28.03 -11.26
C PHE A 110 -11.64 28.60 -11.70
N ALA A 111 -12.71 28.34 -10.94
CA ALA A 111 -14.01 28.92 -11.23
C ALA A 111 -14.00 30.45 -11.08
N ALA A 112 -13.27 30.99 -10.11
CA ALA A 112 -13.16 32.44 -9.89
C ALA A 112 -12.37 33.10 -11.03
N GLU A 113 -11.25 32.50 -11.44
CA GLU A 113 -10.48 32.93 -12.61
C GLU A 113 -11.34 32.95 -13.87
N ARG A 114 -12.06 31.86 -14.17
CA ARG A 114 -12.96 31.78 -15.33
C ARG A 114 -14.08 32.80 -15.28
N TYR A 115 -14.63 33.07 -14.11
CA TYR A 115 -15.67 34.07 -13.93
C TYR A 115 -15.13 35.47 -14.22
N LEU A 116 -13.95 35.82 -13.69
CA LEU A 116 -13.30 37.12 -13.92
C LEU A 116 -12.80 37.31 -15.35
N ASP A 117 -12.40 36.24 -16.03
CA ASP A 117 -12.06 36.28 -17.46
C ASP A 117 -13.22 36.81 -18.31
N GLY A 118 -14.47 36.53 -17.91
CA GLY A 118 -15.68 37.05 -18.55
C GLY A 118 -15.98 38.53 -18.26
N GLN A 119 -15.32 39.14 -17.28
CA GLN A 119 -15.64 40.50 -16.80
C GLN A 119 -14.89 41.62 -17.53
N LYS A 120 -14.06 41.30 -18.53
CA LYS A 120 -13.32 42.28 -19.37
C LYS A 120 -12.50 43.30 -18.55
N ILE A 121 -11.76 42.80 -17.56
CA ILE A 121 -10.83 43.62 -16.75
C ILE A 121 -9.61 43.99 -17.61
N LYS A 122 -9.31 45.29 -17.72
CA LYS A 122 -8.31 45.85 -18.64
C LYS A 122 -6.87 45.55 -18.24
N SER A 123 -6.59 45.52 -16.94
CA SER A 123 -5.23 45.36 -16.39
C SER A 123 -5.03 43.98 -15.76
N PRO A 124 -3.93 43.27 -16.09
CA PRO A 124 -3.56 42.02 -15.42
C PRO A 124 -3.34 42.17 -13.91
N LEU A 125 -2.86 43.33 -13.48
CA LEU A 125 -2.63 43.63 -12.06
C LEU A 125 -3.97 43.77 -11.33
N SER A 126 -4.89 44.57 -11.87
CA SER A 126 -6.24 44.74 -11.31
C SER A 126 -7.00 43.42 -11.29
N ARG A 127 -6.85 42.57 -12.33
CA ARG A 127 -7.42 41.21 -12.34
C ARG A 127 -6.95 40.39 -11.14
N LYS A 128 -5.64 40.38 -10.85
CA LYS A 128 -5.09 39.62 -9.72
C LYS A 128 -5.58 40.17 -8.38
N THR A 129 -5.67 41.49 -8.24
CA THR A 129 -6.19 42.14 -7.03
C THR A 129 -7.66 41.78 -6.80
N ILE A 130 -8.51 41.96 -7.82
CA ILE A 130 -9.94 41.62 -7.77
C ILE A 130 -10.15 40.13 -7.50
N LEU A 131 -9.33 39.23 -8.10
CA LEU A 131 -9.37 37.80 -7.81
C LEU A 131 -9.09 37.49 -6.34
N ASN A 132 -8.06 38.11 -5.76
CA ASN A 132 -7.73 37.90 -4.35
C ASN A 132 -8.84 38.40 -3.43
N GLU A 133 -9.43 39.57 -3.72
CA GLU A 133 -10.54 40.12 -2.95
C GLU A 133 -11.81 39.26 -3.09
N PHE A 134 -12.11 38.80 -4.30
CA PHE A 134 -13.23 37.90 -4.60
C PHE A 134 -13.12 36.58 -3.81
N LEU A 135 -11.92 35.99 -3.78
CA LEU A 135 -11.66 34.76 -3.01
C LEU A 135 -11.69 35.02 -1.49
N ALA A 136 -11.20 36.17 -1.02
CA ALA A 136 -11.21 36.56 0.39
C ALA A 136 -12.63 36.75 0.94
N GLN A 137 -13.57 37.11 0.08
CA GLN A 137 -14.99 37.27 0.42
C GLN A 137 -15.68 35.94 0.77
N ASN A 138 -15.04 34.82 0.43
CA ASN A 138 -15.42 33.47 0.79
C ASN A 138 -16.89 33.13 0.48
N MET A 139 -17.41 33.67 -0.63
CA MET A 139 -18.79 33.49 -1.10
C MET A 139 -19.15 32.01 -1.29
N GLU A 140 -20.44 31.68 -1.10
CA GLU A 140 -20.90 30.30 -1.29
C GLU A 140 -20.61 29.81 -2.71
N PHE A 141 -19.89 28.70 -2.81
CA PHE A 141 -19.55 28.05 -4.07
C PHE A 141 -20.32 26.73 -4.17
N LYS A 142 -21.23 26.64 -5.14
CA LYS A 142 -22.08 25.47 -5.41
C LYS A 142 -22.17 25.26 -6.93
N ASP A 143 -22.11 24.01 -7.37
CA ASP A 143 -22.27 23.62 -8.78
C ASP A 143 -21.36 24.39 -9.76
N GLY A 144 -20.11 24.66 -9.35
CA GLY A 144 -19.15 25.40 -10.17
C GLY A 144 -19.41 26.91 -10.29
N LYS A 145 -20.33 27.48 -9.48
CA LYS A 145 -20.69 28.90 -9.49
C LYS A 145 -20.64 29.52 -8.10
N PHE A 146 -20.30 30.80 -8.06
CA PHE A 146 -20.30 31.61 -6.85
C PHE A 146 -21.64 32.34 -6.70
N SER A 147 -22.33 32.09 -5.60
CA SER A 147 -23.58 32.79 -5.28
C SER A 147 -23.26 34.20 -4.80
N GLY A 148 -23.84 35.22 -5.47
CA GLY A 148 -23.56 36.64 -5.17
C GLY A 148 -22.38 37.25 -5.91
N ALA A 149 -21.72 36.49 -6.79
CA ALA A 149 -20.59 36.98 -7.58
C ALA A 149 -20.97 38.13 -8.53
N ASP A 150 -22.16 38.09 -9.12
CA ASP A 150 -22.65 39.17 -10.01
C ASP A 150 -22.84 40.48 -9.25
N ASP A 151 -23.42 40.41 -8.05
CA ASP A 151 -23.67 41.60 -7.23
C ASP A 151 -22.38 42.18 -6.66
N TYR A 152 -21.40 41.34 -6.34
CA TYR A 152 -20.07 41.82 -5.98
C TYR A 152 -19.39 42.52 -7.17
N MET A 153 -19.38 41.91 -8.36
CA MET A 153 -18.74 42.52 -9.52
C MET A 153 -19.38 43.84 -9.96
N LYS A 154 -20.70 44.00 -9.78
CA LYS A 154 -21.37 45.30 -9.99
C LYS A 154 -20.80 46.38 -9.07
N LYS A 155 -20.65 46.09 -7.78
CA LYS A 155 -20.06 47.03 -6.80
C LYS A 155 -18.60 47.36 -7.13
N VAL A 156 -17.81 46.37 -7.52
CA VAL A 156 -16.41 46.58 -7.93
C VAL A 156 -16.35 47.45 -9.19
N ARG A 157 -17.25 47.24 -10.15
CA ARG A 157 -17.35 48.05 -11.37
C ARG A 157 -17.76 49.50 -11.07
N GLU A 158 -18.64 49.72 -10.10
CA GLU A 158 -19.04 51.06 -9.64
C GLU A 158 -17.90 51.79 -8.91
N GLN A 159 -17.12 51.06 -8.10
CA GLN A 159 -16.01 51.64 -7.33
C GLN A 159 -14.77 51.90 -8.20
N TYR A 160 -14.51 51.05 -9.19
CA TYR A 160 -13.32 51.10 -10.03
C TYR A 160 -13.65 51.06 -11.53
N PRO A 161 -14.41 52.05 -12.05
CA PRO A 161 -14.88 52.03 -13.45
C PRO A 161 -13.74 52.09 -14.48
N ASP A 162 -12.60 52.66 -14.13
CA ASP A 162 -11.43 52.79 -15.02
C ASP A 162 -10.66 51.47 -15.22
N GLU A 163 -10.88 50.47 -14.35
CA GLU A 163 -10.20 49.17 -14.43
C GLU A 163 -10.90 48.17 -15.37
N PHE A 164 -12.13 48.47 -15.76
CA PHE A 164 -12.92 47.65 -16.68
C PHE A 164 -12.90 48.27 -18.09
N GLU A 165 -12.95 47.42 -19.11
CA GLU A 165 -13.22 47.90 -20.45
C GLU A 165 -14.62 48.54 -20.47
N LYS A 166 -14.72 49.78 -20.96
CA LYS A 166 -16.02 50.37 -21.24
C LYS A 166 -16.69 49.48 -22.27
N GLU A 167 -17.92 49.06 -21.99
CA GLU A 167 -18.80 48.55 -23.02
C GLU A 167 -18.97 49.72 -23.99
N GLU A 168 -18.19 49.75 -25.06
CA GLU A 168 -18.57 50.46 -26.26
C GLU A 168 -19.92 49.86 -26.62
N GLN A 169 -20.99 50.58 -26.25
CA GLN A 169 -22.23 50.52 -26.99
C GLN A 169 -21.79 50.66 -28.43
N GLN A 170 -21.85 49.55 -29.17
CA GLN A 170 -21.78 49.61 -30.61
C GLN A 170 -22.98 50.48 -31.01
N GLU A 171 -22.77 51.80 -31.10
CA GLU A 171 -23.60 52.64 -31.93
C GLU A 171 -23.60 51.93 -33.28
N GLU A 172 -24.79 51.48 -33.68
CA GLU A 172 -25.03 50.82 -34.94
C GLU A 172 -24.42 51.72 -36.03
N THR A 173 -23.23 51.35 -36.50
CA THR A 173 -22.65 51.98 -37.67
C THR A 173 -23.64 51.75 -38.80
N LYS A 174 -24.33 52.83 -39.18
CA LYS A 174 -25.35 52.84 -40.23
C LYS A 174 -24.81 52.04 -41.40
N LYS A 175 -25.46 50.92 -41.74
CA LYS A 175 -25.07 50.08 -42.86
C LYS A 175 -25.09 50.93 -44.13
N ILE A 176 -23.90 51.31 -44.62
CA ILE A 176 -23.77 51.92 -45.94
C ILE A 176 -24.00 50.78 -46.93
N PHE A 177 -25.14 50.79 -47.61
CA PHE A 177 -25.44 49.84 -48.67
C PHE A 177 -24.59 50.19 -49.90
N THR A 178 -23.39 49.62 -49.99
CA THR A 178 -22.58 49.70 -51.20
C THR A 178 -23.12 48.69 -52.22
N ARG A 179 -23.43 49.18 -53.43
CA ARG A 179 -23.78 48.32 -54.59
C ARG A 179 -22.59 47.40 -54.90
N ALA A 180 -22.80 46.10 -54.79
CA ALA A 180 -21.82 45.10 -55.19
C ALA A 180 -21.52 45.21 -56.69
N THR A 181 -20.26 45.45 -57.05
CA THR A 181 -19.74 45.05 -58.36
C THR A 181 -19.42 43.56 -58.27
N SER A 182 -20.23 42.73 -58.93
CA SER A 182 -19.87 41.35 -59.19
C SER A 182 -18.65 41.35 -60.09
N HIS A 183 -17.48 41.01 -59.55
CA HIS A 183 -16.31 40.36 -60.18
C HIS A 183 -15.04 40.73 -59.41
N THR A 184 -14.77 39.99 -58.34
CA THR A 184 -13.40 39.84 -57.83
C THR A 184 -13.07 38.36 -57.78
N TYR A 185 -12.10 37.98 -58.60
CA TYR A 185 -11.49 36.67 -58.66
C TYR A 185 -11.04 36.23 -57.25
N ARG A 186 -11.61 35.13 -56.74
CA ARG A 186 -11.13 34.47 -55.53
C ARG A 186 -10.16 33.37 -55.97
N PRO A 187 -8.86 33.44 -55.62
CA PRO A 187 -7.95 32.35 -55.94
C PRO A 187 -8.41 31.08 -55.21
N ALA A 188 -8.38 29.94 -55.91
CA ALA A 188 -8.69 28.65 -55.31
C ALA A 188 -7.75 28.40 -54.11
N THR A 189 -8.32 28.39 -52.92
CA THR A 189 -7.63 27.97 -51.70
C THR A 189 -7.41 26.46 -51.79
N LYS A 190 -6.15 26.04 -51.92
CA LYS A 190 -5.79 24.61 -51.85
C LYS A 190 -6.16 24.07 -50.46
N SER A 191 -6.67 22.84 -50.40
CA SER A 191 -7.01 22.20 -49.13
C SER A 191 -5.76 22.10 -48.24
N GLU A 192 -5.95 22.08 -46.93
CA GLU A 192 -4.84 22.00 -45.96
C GLU A 192 -3.97 20.77 -46.19
N GLU A 193 -4.55 19.67 -46.66
CA GLU A 193 -3.84 18.45 -47.04
C GLU A 193 -2.88 18.69 -48.22
N GLU A 194 -3.30 19.39 -49.27
CA GLU A 194 -2.42 19.71 -50.41
C GLU A 194 -1.27 20.62 -49.99
N ALA A 195 -1.53 21.58 -49.10
CA ALA A 195 -0.51 22.45 -48.55
C ALA A 195 0.52 21.66 -47.70
N TYR A 196 0.05 20.72 -46.89
CA TYR A 196 0.90 19.85 -46.08
C TYR A 196 1.76 18.91 -46.93
N ILE A 197 1.17 18.25 -47.93
CA ILE A 197 1.90 17.34 -48.83
C ILE A 197 2.96 18.10 -49.61
N LYS A 198 2.64 19.29 -50.14
CA LYS A 198 3.61 20.13 -50.83
C LYS A 198 4.73 20.60 -49.91
N LYS A 199 4.45 20.97 -48.66
CA LYS A 199 5.47 21.41 -47.70
C LYS A 199 6.42 20.27 -47.32
N LYS A 200 5.89 19.05 -47.16
CA LYS A 200 6.67 17.91 -46.69
C LYS A 200 7.41 17.16 -47.80
N TYR A 201 6.79 17.04 -48.98
CA TYR A 201 7.29 16.21 -50.08
C TYR A 201 7.54 17.00 -51.38
N GLY A 202 7.36 18.32 -51.39
CA GLY A 202 7.49 19.14 -52.60
C GLY A 202 8.89 19.15 -53.21
N ASN A 203 9.94 18.88 -52.41
CA ASN A 203 11.32 18.75 -52.88
C ASN A 203 11.69 17.31 -53.25
N ASN A 204 10.80 16.34 -53.04
CA ASN A 204 11.03 14.96 -53.44
C ASN A 204 10.58 14.77 -54.89
N LYS A 205 11.53 14.46 -55.78
CA LYS A 205 11.31 14.14 -57.20
C LYS A 205 10.23 13.08 -57.44
N TYR A 206 9.99 12.21 -56.46
CA TYR A 206 9.05 11.09 -56.58
C TYR A 206 7.66 11.35 -55.98
N SER A 207 7.35 12.56 -55.49
CA SER A 207 6.04 12.85 -54.87
C SER A 207 4.92 13.19 -55.87
N LYS A 208 5.25 13.27 -57.16
CA LYS A 208 4.29 13.47 -58.25
C LYS A 208 4.35 12.28 -59.21
N GLN A 209 3.80 11.15 -58.78
CA GLN A 209 3.31 10.09 -59.65
C GLN A 209 1.90 9.74 -59.22
#